data_AF-A0A4Y2DBZ1-F1
#
_entry.id   AF-A0A4Y2DBZ1-F1
#
_cell.length_a   1.000
_cell.length_b   1.000
_cell.length_c   1.000
_cell.angle_alpha   90.00
_cell.angle_beta   90.00
_cell.angle_gamma   90.00
#
_symmetry.space_group_name_H-M   'P 1'
#
loop_
_entity.id
_entity.type
_entity.pdbx_description
1 polymer ?
#
loop_
_entity_poly.entity_id
_entity_poly.type
_entity_poly.pdbx_seq_one_letter_code
_entity_poly.pdbx_strand_id
1 'polypeptide(L)'
;MAVFRIENTNVNAPPLNENDEITNYQIGRYISSNEAVWRIFGFQIHERDPAVIHLAVHLENGQRVYFTDDTALDRAINPPKTTLTEFFELCNRADAFGAFAQTLLYSEVPRYFTWAQSKKWMPRKKGTPVDACPGLFKSNNLGRVYTVNPRQTECFYLRLLLVNVTGPLSFQDIRKVDGQQYPTYKDACLALGLLEDDNQWDSMLAEAALNCTGTQIRLLFAIVLTTCFPARAQMLWDNHKDSMTDDILYRYRTRYNDLTISFSDAMYNESLIAIEDLCIAIANLPISHFGMSSPNRSASDLLNTDMNRELQYNTVEMAGIVSRNVPLLNDEQFRQDKEDSFFGCTRWNWQNVPYFATSCRDTIKKWHRIGRCIFWHCSNFIRWRQNSSFSI
;
A
#
# COMPACT_ATOMS: atom_id res chain seq x y z
N MET A 1 -25.75 12.40 -2.05
CA MET A 1 -26.68 12.68 -0.94
C MET A 1 -26.29 14.01 -0.35
N ALA A 2 -27.12 15.04 -0.54
CA ALA A 2 -26.85 16.35 0.01
C ALA A 2 -27.35 16.38 1.46
N VAL A 3 -26.45 16.75 2.36
CA VAL A 3 -26.77 16.99 3.77
C VAL A 3 -26.96 18.49 3.88
N PHE A 4 -28.17 18.92 4.23
CA PHE A 4 -28.46 20.33 4.42
C PHE A 4 -28.59 20.60 5.91
N ARG A 5 -27.98 21.70 6.36
CA ARG A 5 -28.18 22.26 7.68
C ARG A 5 -29.09 23.46 7.52
N ILE A 6 -30.22 23.49 8.23
CA ILE A 6 -31.07 24.67 8.29
C ILE A 6 -30.40 25.60 9.31
N GLU A 7 -29.72 26.64 8.82
CA GLU A 7 -29.20 27.70 9.69
C GLU A 7 -30.30 28.75 9.90
N ASN A 8 -30.63 29.01 11.16
CA ASN A 8 -31.58 30.06 11.50
C ASN A 8 -30.89 31.42 11.30
N THR A 9 -31.24 32.16 10.26
CA THR A 9 -30.60 33.44 9.89
C THR A 9 -31.01 34.62 10.78
N ASN A 10 -31.72 34.36 11.87
CA ASN A 10 -32.21 35.40 12.76
C ASN A 10 -31.09 35.86 13.72
N VAL A 11 -30.53 37.04 13.46
CA VAL A 11 -29.40 37.64 14.19
C VAL A 11 -29.73 37.92 15.67
N ASN A 12 -31.01 37.83 16.06
CA ASN A 12 -31.50 38.00 17.42
C ASN A 12 -31.91 36.68 18.12
N ALA A 13 -31.55 35.51 17.56
CA ALA A 13 -31.90 34.23 18.16
C ALA A 13 -31.06 33.96 19.44
N PRO A 14 -31.67 33.41 20.51
CA PRO A 14 -30.94 32.99 21.71
C PRO A 14 -29.88 31.92 21.36
N PRO A 15 -28.81 31.79 22.17
CA PRO A 15 -27.72 30.83 21.91
C PRO A 15 -28.26 29.40 21.74
N LEU A 16 -27.70 28.68 20.76
CA LEU A 16 -28.04 27.29 20.43
C LEU A 16 -28.01 26.43 21.69
N ASN A 17 -29.16 25.89 22.05
CA ASN A 17 -29.30 24.94 23.15
C ASN A 17 -28.70 23.59 22.70
N GLU A 18 -27.59 23.16 23.29
CA GLU A 18 -26.89 21.91 22.91
C GLU A 18 -27.77 20.65 23.08
N ASN A 19 -28.87 20.75 23.84
CA ASN A 19 -29.80 19.66 24.14
C ASN A 19 -31.11 19.71 23.34
N ASP A 20 -31.20 20.51 22.28
CA ASP A 20 -32.39 20.54 21.43
C ASP A 20 -32.38 19.41 20.39
N GLU A 21 -32.95 18.26 20.77
CA GLU A 21 -33.10 17.09 19.89
C GLU A 21 -33.80 17.44 18.57
N ILE A 22 -34.79 18.35 18.58
CA ILE A 22 -35.58 18.68 17.39
C ILE A 22 -34.69 19.33 16.32
N THR A 23 -33.82 20.24 16.72
CA THR A 23 -32.88 20.92 15.82
C THR A 23 -31.76 19.98 15.34
N ASN A 24 -31.34 19.01 16.16
CA ASN A 24 -30.42 17.94 15.75
C ASN A 24 -31.07 16.94 14.78
N TYR A 25 -32.35 16.63 14.94
CA TYR A 25 -33.12 15.79 14.00
C TYR A 25 -33.44 16.48 12.68
N GLN A 26 -33.44 17.83 12.63
CA GLN A 26 -33.56 18.60 11.39
C GLN A 26 -32.32 18.57 10.49
N ILE A 27 -31.27 17.84 10.87
CA ILE A 27 -30.20 17.40 9.96
C ILE A 27 -30.79 16.28 9.07
N GLY A 28 -31.81 16.64 8.30
CA GLY A 28 -32.54 15.76 7.41
C GLY A 28 -31.70 15.46 6.18
N ARG A 29 -31.49 14.18 5.90
CA ARG A 29 -31.04 13.75 4.57
C ARG A 29 -32.16 14.09 3.59
N TYR A 30 -31.87 14.87 2.55
CA TYR A 30 -32.84 15.09 1.48
C TYR A 30 -33.22 13.74 0.86
N ILE A 31 -34.51 13.42 0.90
CA ILE A 31 -35.14 12.30 0.21
C ILE A 31 -36.08 12.93 -0.82
N SER A 32 -35.95 12.55 -2.09
CA SER A 32 -36.84 13.08 -3.12
C SER A 32 -38.29 12.66 -2.85
N SER A 33 -39.28 13.45 -3.30
CA SER A 33 -40.70 13.10 -3.14
C SER A 33 -41.01 11.71 -3.68
N ASN A 34 -40.37 11.31 -4.78
CA ASN A 34 -40.53 9.97 -5.37
C ASN A 34 -39.99 8.87 -4.44
N GLU A 35 -38.81 9.05 -3.83
CA GLU A 35 -38.24 8.10 -2.88
C GLU A 35 -39.06 8.04 -1.58
N ALA A 36 -39.60 9.16 -1.10
CA ALA A 36 -40.46 9.21 0.08
C ALA A 36 -41.75 8.41 -0.13
N VAL A 37 -42.41 8.59 -1.29
CA VAL A 37 -43.59 7.81 -1.68
C VAL A 37 -43.27 6.32 -1.76
N TRP A 38 -42.12 5.95 -2.35
CA TRP A 38 -41.64 4.57 -2.41
C TRP A 38 -41.46 3.93 -1.03
N ARG A 39 -40.88 4.69 -0.09
CA ARG A 39 -40.71 4.29 1.31
C ARG A 39 -42.04 4.12 2.03
N ILE A 40 -42.98 5.05 1.86
CA ILE A 40 -44.31 5.02 2.50
C ILE A 40 -45.10 3.78 2.06
N PHE A 41 -45.03 3.42 0.78
CA PHE A 41 -45.70 2.23 0.26
C PHE A 41 -44.93 0.92 0.49
N GLY A 42 -43.76 0.97 1.14
CA GLY A 42 -42.96 -0.23 1.43
C GLY A 42 -42.33 -0.89 0.20
N PHE A 43 -42.21 -0.16 -0.92
CA PHE A 43 -41.56 -0.69 -2.11
C PHE A 43 -40.05 -0.83 -1.89
N GLN A 44 -39.43 -1.83 -2.54
CA GLN A 44 -37.98 -1.94 -2.53
C GLN A 44 -37.36 -0.71 -3.21
N ILE A 45 -36.49 -0.02 -2.48
CA ILE A 45 -35.83 1.23 -2.92
C ILE A 45 -34.59 0.92 -3.75
N HIS A 46 -33.99 -0.25 -3.52
CA HIS A 46 -32.80 -0.70 -4.19
C HIS A 46 -32.92 -2.19 -4.46
N GLU A 47 -32.81 -2.54 -5.72
CA GLU A 47 -32.53 -3.90 -6.16
C GLU A 47 -31.17 -3.89 -6.84
N ARG A 48 -30.38 -4.94 -6.61
CA ARG A 48 -29.11 -5.14 -7.31
C ARG A 48 -29.21 -6.48 -8.03
N ASP A 49 -29.19 -6.44 -9.34
CA ASP A 49 -29.04 -7.63 -10.18
C ASP A 49 -27.70 -7.53 -10.93
N PRO A 50 -26.76 -8.45 -10.68
CA PRO A 50 -26.85 -9.56 -9.73
C PRO A 50 -26.77 -9.14 -8.26
N ALA A 51 -27.43 -9.91 -7.38
CA ALA A 51 -27.35 -9.71 -5.95
C ALA A 51 -25.94 -10.04 -5.43
N VAL A 52 -25.33 -9.11 -4.69
CA VAL A 52 -23.97 -9.23 -4.15
C VAL A 52 -24.02 -9.57 -2.67
N ILE A 53 -23.41 -10.71 -2.29
CA ILE A 53 -23.29 -11.16 -0.90
C ILE A 53 -21.86 -10.91 -0.42
N HIS A 54 -21.73 -10.22 0.71
CA HIS A 54 -20.42 -9.95 1.29
C HIS A 54 -19.91 -11.16 2.07
N LEU A 55 -18.68 -11.56 1.76
CA LEU A 55 -18.00 -12.70 2.36
C LEU A 55 -16.93 -12.20 3.33
N ALA A 56 -16.91 -12.79 4.53
CA ALA A 56 -16.01 -12.39 5.60
C ALA A 56 -14.61 -12.96 5.34
N VAL A 57 -13.59 -12.21 5.73
CA VAL A 57 -12.20 -12.68 5.75
C VAL A 57 -11.59 -12.27 7.07
N HIS A 58 -11.03 -13.24 7.78
CA HIS A 58 -10.32 -13.03 9.04
C HIS A 58 -9.45 -14.26 9.31
N LEU A 59 -8.42 -14.09 10.13
CA LEU A 59 -7.61 -15.20 10.64
C LEU A 59 -8.41 -16.04 11.65
N GLU A 60 -7.86 -17.19 12.03
CA GLU A 60 -8.41 -18.01 13.10
C GLU A 60 -8.57 -17.19 14.38
N ASN A 61 -9.76 -17.23 14.99
CA ASN A 61 -10.17 -16.40 16.13
C ASN A 61 -10.11 -14.86 15.92
N GLY A 62 -9.79 -14.38 14.71
CA GLY A 62 -9.75 -12.96 14.36
C GLY A 62 -11.10 -12.37 13.90
N GLN A 63 -12.21 -13.03 14.21
CA GLN A 63 -13.54 -12.62 13.75
C GLN A 63 -14.04 -11.37 14.46
N ARG A 64 -14.71 -10.49 13.71
CA ARG A 64 -15.33 -9.30 14.29
C ARG A 64 -16.61 -9.68 15.01
N VAL A 65 -16.62 -9.51 16.32
CA VAL A 65 -17.78 -9.77 17.19
C VAL A 65 -18.20 -8.48 17.87
N TYR A 66 -19.50 -8.19 17.85
CA TYR A 66 -20.10 -7.15 18.69
C TYR A 66 -20.50 -7.79 20.01
N PHE A 67 -20.40 -7.12 21.15
CA PHE A 67 -20.83 -7.67 22.43
C PHE A 67 -21.29 -6.54 23.35
N THR A 68 -22.03 -6.92 24.39
CA THR A 68 -22.33 -6.09 25.57
C THR A 68 -21.54 -6.65 26.75
N ASP A 69 -21.41 -5.89 27.84
CA ASP A 69 -20.64 -6.33 29.02
C ASP A 69 -21.13 -7.69 29.54
N ASP A 70 -22.45 -7.90 29.56
CA ASP A 70 -23.06 -9.17 29.99
C ASP A 70 -22.80 -10.35 29.04
N THR A 71 -22.59 -10.08 27.74
CA THR A 71 -22.43 -11.10 26.70
C THR A 71 -21.00 -11.30 26.25
N ALA A 72 -20.05 -10.51 26.77
CA ALA A 72 -18.66 -10.53 26.36
C ALA A 72 -18.01 -11.90 26.58
N LEU A 73 -18.20 -12.50 27.77
CA LEU A 73 -17.60 -13.78 28.13
C LEU A 73 -18.14 -14.92 27.24
N ASP A 74 -19.46 -15.00 27.07
CA ASP A 74 -20.08 -16.02 26.23
C ASP A 74 -19.64 -15.88 24.76
N ARG A 75 -19.57 -14.65 24.23
CA ARG A 75 -19.11 -14.44 22.85
C ARG A 75 -17.62 -14.69 22.64
N ALA A 76 -16.80 -14.58 23.68
CA ALA A 76 -15.39 -14.95 23.63
C ALA A 76 -15.20 -16.48 23.59
N ILE A 77 -16.04 -17.22 24.31
CA ILE A 77 -16.01 -18.69 24.33
C ILE A 77 -16.69 -19.27 23.08
N ASN A 78 -17.84 -18.72 22.70
CA ASN A 78 -18.71 -19.17 21.62
C ASN A 78 -18.89 -18.06 20.59
N PRO A 79 -17.87 -17.80 19.76
CA PRO A 79 -17.98 -16.73 18.79
C PRO A 79 -19.02 -17.04 17.70
N PRO A 80 -19.75 -16.02 17.22
CA PRO A 80 -20.77 -16.20 16.20
C PRO A 80 -20.16 -16.64 14.88
N LYS A 81 -20.82 -17.61 14.23
CA LYS A 81 -20.42 -18.13 12.92
C LYS A 81 -20.37 -17.04 11.86
N THR A 82 -19.26 -16.98 11.14
CA THR A 82 -19.09 -16.13 9.97
C THR A 82 -19.37 -16.90 8.70
N THR A 83 -19.50 -16.19 7.58
CA THR A 83 -19.64 -16.82 6.26
C THR A 83 -18.42 -17.66 5.90
N LEU A 84 -17.24 -17.38 6.47
CA LEU A 84 -15.99 -18.13 6.24
C LEU A 84 -15.93 -19.39 7.10
N THR A 85 -16.19 -19.29 8.41
CA THR A 85 -16.16 -20.47 9.29
C THR A 85 -17.22 -21.49 8.90
N GLU A 86 -18.42 -21.02 8.55
CA GLU A 86 -19.49 -21.90 8.08
C GLU A 86 -19.23 -22.44 6.66
N PHE A 87 -18.38 -21.77 5.84
CA PHE A 87 -17.96 -22.33 4.56
C PHE A 87 -17.07 -23.57 4.77
N PHE A 88 -16.13 -23.52 5.72
CA PHE A 88 -15.36 -24.70 6.10
C PHE A 88 -16.26 -25.82 6.64
N GLU A 89 -17.23 -25.50 7.48
CA GLU A 89 -18.22 -26.49 7.94
C GLU A 89 -19.08 -27.05 6.80
N LEU A 90 -19.44 -26.23 5.82
CA LEU A 90 -20.18 -26.66 4.64
C LEU A 90 -19.37 -27.67 3.82
N CYS A 91 -18.09 -27.40 3.58
CA CYS A 91 -17.19 -28.32 2.89
C CYS A 91 -16.97 -29.63 3.66
N ASN A 92 -17.03 -29.60 5.00
CA ASN A 92 -16.91 -30.79 5.85
C ASN A 92 -18.18 -31.67 5.91
N ARG A 93 -19.31 -31.26 5.31
CA ARG A 93 -20.52 -32.08 5.33
C ARG A 93 -20.33 -33.34 4.49
N ALA A 94 -20.77 -34.48 5.03
CA ALA A 94 -20.71 -35.78 4.34
C ALA A 94 -21.85 -35.99 3.32
N ASP A 95 -22.71 -34.98 3.12
CA ASP A 95 -23.80 -35.03 2.16
C ASP A 95 -23.34 -34.63 0.75
N ALA A 96 -24.21 -34.86 -0.25
CA ALA A 96 -23.92 -34.48 -1.64
C ALA A 96 -23.66 -32.97 -1.79
N PHE A 97 -24.21 -32.15 -0.89
CA PHE A 97 -24.00 -30.70 -0.91
C PHE A 97 -22.61 -30.32 -0.40
N GLY A 98 -22.07 -31.00 0.61
CA GLY A 98 -20.71 -30.81 1.10
C GLY A 98 -19.67 -31.23 0.06
N ALA A 99 -19.87 -32.39 -0.56
CA ALA A 99 -19.04 -32.83 -1.68
C ALA A 99 -19.06 -31.83 -2.85
N PHE A 100 -20.22 -31.26 -3.17
CA PHE A 100 -20.31 -30.19 -4.17
C PHE A 100 -19.63 -28.90 -3.70
N ALA A 101 -19.80 -28.51 -2.44
CA ALA A 101 -19.17 -27.31 -1.89
C ALA A 101 -17.63 -27.38 -1.90
N GLN A 102 -17.05 -28.58 -1.80
CA GLN A 102 -15.61 -28.78 -1.95
C GLN A 102 -15.09 -28.41 -3.35
N THR A 103 -15.95 -28.42 -4.37
CA THR A 103 -15.58 -28.03 -5.74
C THR A 103 -15.62 -26.52 -5.98
N LEU A 104 -16.14 -25.74 -5.02
CA LEU A 104 -16.37 -24.31 -5.19
C LEU A 104 -15.25 -23.46 -4.60
N LEU A 105 -14.98 -22.33 -5.27
CA LEU A 105 -14.25 -21.23 -4.66
C LEU A 105 -15.14 -20.49 -3.65
N TYR A 106 -14.52 -19.85 -2.66
CA TYR A 106 -15.26 -19.13 -1.63
C TYR A 106 -16.18 -18.04 -2.22
N SER A 107 -15.73 -17.33 -3.25
CA SER A 107 -16.50 -16.31 -3.98
C SER A 107 -17.72 -16.86 -4.74
N GLU A 108 -17.74 -18.15 -5.04
CA GLU A 108 -18.81 -18.81 -5.82
C GLU A 108 -19.90 -19.39 -4.95
N VAL A 109 -19.63 -19.63 -3.66
CA VAL A 109 -20.59 -20.18 -2.68
C VAL A 109 -21.95 -19.47 -2.75
N PRO A 110 -22.04 -18.12 -2.80
CA PRO A 110 -23.34 -17.43 -2.84
C PRO A 110 -24.19 -17.70 -4.08
N ARG A 111 -23.57 -18.21 -5.15
CA ARG A 111 -24.26 -18.61 -6.39
C ARG A 111 -25.15 -19.83 -6.17
N TYR A 112 -24.70 -20.76 -5.33
CA TYR A 112 -25.32 -22.06 -5.09
C TYR A 112 -25.98 -22.17 -3.71
N PHE A 113 -25.45 -21.44 -2.73
CA PHE A 113 -25.91 -21.46 -1.34
C PHE A 113 -26.40 -20.08 -0.93
N THR A 114 -27.43 -20.07 -0.07
CA THR A 114 -27.99 -18.84 0.50
C THR A 114 -27.60 -18.76 1.97
N TRP A 115 -27.13 -17.58 2.39
CA TRP A 115 -26.83 -17.30 3.79
C TRP A 115 -28.12 -17.10 4.58
N ALA A 116 -28.44 -18.04 5.48
CA ALA A 116 -29.65 -18.00 6.29
C ALA A 116 -29.49 -17.13 7.54
N GLN A 117 -30.62 -16.68 8.11
CA GLN A 117 -30.63 -15.95 9.39
C GLN A 117 -30.04 -16.78 10.54
N SER A 118 -30.11 -18.11 10.45
CA SER A 118 -29.48 -19.06 11.36
C SER A 118 -27.94 -19.10 11.28
N LYS A 119 -27.32 -18.23 10.47
CA LYS A 119 -25.87 -18.18 10.23
C LYS A 119 -25.32 -19.48 9.63
N LYS A 120 -26.12 -20.10 8.75
CA LYS A 120 -25.78 -21.33 8.02
C LYS A 120 -25.89 -21.15 6.52
N TRP A 121 -25.02 -21.80 5.77
CA TRP A 121 -25.18 -21.96 4.33
C TRP A 121 -26.23 -23.02 4.04
N MET A 122 -27.29 -22.61 3.34
CA MET A 122 -28.40 -23.48 2.93
C MET A 122 -28.42 -23.64 1.41
N PRO A 123 -28.68 -24.84 0.87
CA PRO A 123 -28.77 -25.05 -0.57
C PRO A 123 -29.88 -24.18 -1.15
N ARG A 124 -29.60 -23.54 -2.28
CA ARG A 124 -30.57 -22.69 -2.96
C ARG A 124 -31.62 -23.55 -3.64
N LYS A 125 -32.89 -23.17 -3.48
CA LYS A 125 -34.07 -23.89 -3.99
C LYS A 125 -34.71 -23.28 -5.24
N LYS A 126 -34.14 -22.19 -5.77
CA LYS A 126 -34.67 -21.42 -6.92
C LYS A 126 -33.53 -21.04 -7.87
N GLY A 127 -33.81 -21.06 -9.17
CA GLY A 127 -32.85 -20.70 -10.22
C GLY A 127 -32.74 -21.81 -11.26
N THR A 128 -31.58 -21.90 -11.91
CA THR A 128 -31.28 -22.96 -12.87
C THR A 128 -30.84 -24.21 -12.10
N PRO A 129 -31.36 -25.41 -12.37
CA PRO A 129 -30.91 -26.63 -11.73
C PRO A 129 -29.41 -26.90 -12.02
N VAL A 130 -28.73 -27.55 -11.09
CA VAL A 130 -27.33 -27.94 -11.21
C VAL A 130 -27.26 -29.45 -11.46
N ASP A 131 -26.83 -29.84 -12.66
CA ASP A 131 -26.82 -31.25 -13.08
C ASP A 131 -25.94 -32.13 -12.17
N ALA A 132 -24.85 -31.57 -11.64
CA ALA A 132 -23.91 -32.27 -10.77
C ALA A 132 -24.45 -32.57 -9.36
N CYS A 133 -25.52 -31.90 -8.90
CA CYS A 133 -26.05 -32.06 -7.55
C CYS A 133 -27.60 -31.96 -7.54
N PRO A 134 -28.31 -33.09 -7.49
CA PRO A 134 -29.78 -33.10 -7.47
C PRO A 134 -30.35 -32.27 -6.31
N GLY A 135 -31.31 -31.41 -6.62
CA GLY A 135 -31.94 -30.53 -5.63
C GLY A 135 -31.17 -29.23 -5.34
N LEU A 136 -30.02 -29.00 -5.99
CA LEU A 136 -29.29 -27.74 -5.94
C LEU A 136 -29.61 -26.87 -7.16
N PHE A 137 -29.77 -25.56 -6.91
CA PHE A 137 -30.03 -24.58 -7.95
C PHE A 137 -28.96 -23.49 -7.92
N LYS A 138 -28.58 -22.96 -9.08
CA LYS A 138 -27.68 -21.82 -9.24
C LYS A 138 -28.46 -20.55 -9.60
N SER A 139 -28.05 -19.42 -9.05
CA SER A 139 -28.51 -18.08 -9.47
C SER A 139 -27.34 -17.26 -10.04
N ASN A 140 -27.58 -15.98 -10.30
CA ASN A 140 -26.53 -15.03 -10.72
C ASN A 140 -25.86 -14.32 -9.52
N ASN A 141 -26.09 -14.75 -8.28
CA ASN A 141 -25.56 -14.08 -7.10
C ASN A 141 -24.03 -14.10 -7.07
N LEU A 142 -23.42 -12.97 -6.73
CA LEU A 142 -21.97 -12.81 -6.67
C LEU A 142 -21.49 -12.76 -5.21
N GLY A 143 -20.47 -13.54 -4.88
CA GLY A 143 -19.75 -13.44 -3.61
C GLY A 143 -18.64 -12.41 -3.69
N ARG A 144 -18.76 -11.33 -2.93
CA ARG A 144 -17.72 -10.32 -2.80
C ARG A 144 -16.91 -10.57 -1.54
N VAL A 145 -15.69 -11.06 -1.72
CA VAL A 145 -14.69 -11.21 -0.66
C VAL A 145 -14.16 -9.83 -0.26
N TYR A 146 -14.14 -9.52 1.03
CA TYR A 146 -13.71 -8.21 1.53
C TYR A 146 -12.27 -7.87 1.10
N THR A 147 -12.01 -6.60 0.79
CA THR A 147 -10.66 -6.14 0.46
C THR A 147 -9.83 -6.10 1.74
N VAL A 148 -8.70 -6.81 1.74
CA VAL A 148 -7.74 -6.79 2.83
C VAL A 148 -6.56 -5.89 2.43
N ASN A 149 -6.13 -5.02 3.35
CA ASN A 149 -4.96 -4.18 3.10
C ASN A 149 -3.70 -5.05 3.10
N PRO A 150 -2.79 -4.90 2.10
CA PRO A 150 -1.52 -5.65 2.07
C PRO A 150 -0.66 -5.54 3.34
N ARG A 151 -0.81 -4.46 4.14
CA ARG A 151 -0.16 -4.34 5.46
C ARG A 151 -0.57 -5.42 6.45
N GLN A 152 -1.76 -6.02 6.29
CA GLN A 152 -2.20 -7.19 7.05
C GLN A 152 -1.74 -8.45 6.31
N THR A 153 -0.43 -8.70 6.31
CA THR A 153 0.25 -9.71 5.50
C THR A 153 -0.47 -11.07 5.50
N GLU A 154 -0.62 -11.72 6.65
CA GLU A 154 -1.24 -13.06 6.71
C GLU A 154 -2.71 -13.07 6.27
N CYS A 155 -3.49 -12.05 6.61
CA CYS A 155 -4.90 -11.96 6.20
C CYS A 155 -5.03 -11.70 4.69
N PHE A 156 -4.09 -10.95 4.12
CA PHE A 156 -4.02 -10.71 2.68
C PHE A 156 -3.72 -12.00 1.91
N TYR A 157 -2.76 -12.80 2.37
CA TYR A 157 -2.46 -14.11 1.76
C TYR A 157 -3.60 -15.11 1.96
N LEU A 158 -4.26 -15.13 3.13
CA LEU A 158 -5.48 -15.92 3.33
C LEU A 158 -6.58 -15.55 2.30
N ARG A 159 -6.80 -14.24 2.08
CA ARG A 159 -7.73 -13.78 1.05
C ARG A 159 -7.34 -14.29 -0.34
N LEU A 160 -6.05 -14.26 -0.66
CA LEU A 160 -5.54 -14.74 -1.95
C LEU A 160 -5.80 -16.25 -2.12
N LEU A 161 -5.58 -17.04 -1.07
CA LEU A 161 -5.91 -18.47 -1.07
C LEU A 161 -7.41 -18.70 -1.23
N LEU A 162 -8.28 -17.97 -0.53
CA LEU A 162 -9.74 -18.13 -0.65
C LEU A 162 -10.30 -17.82 -2.05
N VAL A 163 -9.54 -17.09 -2.87
CA VAL A 163 -9.90 -16.79 -4.27
C VAL A 163 -9.41 -17.87 -5.24
N ASN A 164 -8.38 -18.64 -4.86
CA ASN A 164 -7.71 -19.60 -5.77
C ASN A 164 -7.85 -21.07 -5.34
N VAL A 165 -8.16 -21.34 -4.08
CA VAL A 165 -8.27 -22.70 -3.51
C VAL A 165 -9.74 -23.05 -3.33
N THR A 166 -10.15 -24.18 -3.90
CA THR A 166 -11.50 -24.74 -3.79
C THR A 166 -11.64 -25.59 -2.53
N GLY A 167 -12.80 -25.53 -1.88
CA GLY A 167 -13.18 -26.50 -0.86
C GLY A 167 -12.34 -26.68 0.41
N PRO A 168 -11.62 -25.67 0.94
CA PRO A 168 -10.83 -25.86 2.15
C PRO A 168 -11.68 -26.31 3.35
N LEU A 169 -11.19 -27.28 4.11
CA LEU A 169 -11.93 -27.84 5.26
C LEU A 169 -11.68 -27.08 6.57
N SER A 170 -10.62 -26.27 6.65
CA SER A 170 -10.27 -25.48 7.84
C SER A 170 -9.20 -24.42 7.52
N PHE A 171 -8.88 -23.58 8.51
CA PHE A 171 -7.74 -22.64 8.45
C PHE A 171 -6.38 -23.33 8.29
N GLN A 172 -6.26 -24.58 8.74
CA GLN A 172 -5.04 -25.38 8.57
C GLN A 172 -5.02 -26.05 7.18
N ASP A 173 -6.18 -26.47 6.71
CA ASP A 173 -6.32 -27.20 5.45
C ASP A 173 -6.11 -26.30 4.23
N ILE A 174 -6.55 -25.03 4.29
CA ILE A 174 -6.30 -24.05 3.22
C ILE A 174 -4.80 -23.73 3.02
N ARG A 175 -3.95 -24.07 4.00
CA ARG A 175 -2.47 -23.96 3.90
C ARG A 175 -1.81 -25.22 3.35
N LYS A 176 -2.58 -26.24 2.97
CA LYS A 176 -2.02 -27.43 2.33
C LYS A 176 -1.95 -27.24 0.83
N VAL A 177 -0.79 -27.53 0.26
CA VAL A 177 -0.54 -27.54 -1.18
C VAL A 177 0.12 -28.87 -1.50
N ASP A 178 -0.46 -29.64 -2.42
CA ASP A 178 0.01 -30.98 -2.82
C ASP A 178 0.21 -31.95 -1.64
N GLY A 179 -0.65 -31.85 -0.61
CA GLY A 179 -0.59 -32.68 0.60
C GLY A 179 0.42 -32.23 1.65
N GLN A 180 1.30 -31.27 1.33
CA GLN A 180 2.24 -30.67 2.28
C GLN A 180 1.59 -29.50 3.02
N GLN A 181 1.69 -29.49 4.35
CA GLN A 181 1.21 -28.38 5.18
C GLN A 181 2.30 -27.31 5.32
N TYR A 182 1.92 -26.05 5.05
CA TYR A 182 2.80 -24.89 5.17
C TYR A 182 2.57 -24.09 6.46
N PRO A 183 3.62 -23.48 7.04
CA PRO A 183 3.53 -22.78 8.32
C PRO A 183 2.78 -21.45 8.21
N THR A 184 2.91 -20.71 7.11
CA THR A 184 2.22 -19.42 6.90
C THR A 184 1.30 -19.45 5.68
N TYR A 185 0.35 -18.52 5.59
CA TYR A 185 -0.46 -18.38 4.38
C TYR A 185 0.38 -17.89 3.20
N LYS A 186 1.42 -17.07 3.46
CA LYS A 186 2.38 -16.62 2.43
C LYS A 186 3.08 -17.80 1.77
N ASP A 187 3.58 -18.75 2.57
CA ASP A 187 4.33 -19.90 2.05
C ASP A 187 3.43 -20.83 1.22
N ALA A 188 2.17 -21.00 1.63
CA ALA A 188 1.18 -21.72 0.82
C ALA A 188 0.91 -21.00 -0.52
N CYS A 189 0.81 -19.67 -0.54
CA CYS A 189 0.69 -18.91 -1.79
C CYS A 189 1.93 -19.04 -2.69
N LEU A 190 3.13 -19.05 -2.11
CA LEU A 190 4.38 -19.29 -2.84
C LEU A 190 4.38 -20.67 -3.49
N ALA A 191 4.04 -21.72 -2.73
CA ALA A 191 3.98 -23.08 -3.23
C ALA A 191 2.93 -23.28 -4.33
N LEU A 192 1.80 -22.58 -4.26
CA LEU A 192 0.79 -22.56 -5.32
C LEU A 192 1.19 -21.74 -6.56
N GLY A 193 2.35 -21.06 -6.54
CA GLY A 193 2.78 -20.18 -7.62
C GLY A 193 1.90 -18.93 -7.79
N LEU A 194 1.19 -18.51 -6.74
CA LEU A 194 0.34 -17.31 -6.76
C LEU A 194 1.14 -16.01 -6.57
N LEU A 195 2.36 -16.13 -6.07
CA LEU A 195 3.31 -15.03 -5.93
C LEU A 195 4.40 -15.20 -6.98
N GLU A 196 4.92 -14.09 -7.50
CA GLU A 196 6.08 -14.13 -8.38
C GLU A 196 7.27 -14.78 -7.65
N ASP A 197 7.88 -15.75 -8.31
CA ASP A 197 9.09 -16.40 -7.83
C ASP A 197 10.30 -15.52 -8.15
N ASP A 198 11.22 -15.40 -7.18
CA ASP A 198 12.43 -14.60 -7.32
C ASP A 198 13.46 -15.22 -8.27
N ASN A 199 13.19 -16.44 -8.78
CA ASN A 199 14.04 -17.14 -9.76
C ASN A 199 14.34 -16.30 -11.01
N GLN A 200 13.40 -15.46 -11.45
CA GLN A 200 13.63 -14.54 -12.56
C GLN A 200 14.69 -13.48 -12.22
N TRP A 201 14.70 -12.98 -10.98
CA TRP A 201 15.69 -12.02 -10.51
C TRP A 201 17.05 -12.65 -10.29
N ASP A 202 17.07 -13.89 -9.78
CA ASP A 202 18.30 -14.66 -9.59
C ASP A 202 18.98 -14.94 -10.94
N SER A 203 18.21 -15.39 -11.94
CA SER A 203 18.70 -15.63 -13.30
C SER A 203 19.20 -14.34 -13.97
N MET A 204 18.45 -13.24 -13.83
CA MET A 204 18.80 -11.94 -14.38
C MET A 204 20.08 -11.38 -13.75
N LEU A 205 20.24 -11.48 -12.42
CA LEU A 205 21.46 -11.04 -11.73
C LEU A 205 22.65 -11.93 -12.06
N ALA A 206 22.45 -13.24 -12.22
CA ALA A 206 23.48 -14.15 -12.69
C ALA A 206 23.96 -13.80 -14.10
N GLU A 207 23.05 -13.44 -15.01
CA GLU A 207 23.41 -12.97 -16.36
C GLU A 207 24.12 -11.60 -16.33
N ALA A 208 23.66 -10.69 -15.48
CA ALA A 208 24.29 -9.40 -15.28
C ALA A 208 25.72 -9.55 -14.72
N ALA A 209 25.95 -10.49 -13.81
CA ALA A 209 27.27 -10.77 -13.25
C ALA A 209 28.32 -11.15 -14.31
N LEU A 210 27.90 -11.69 -15.46
CA LEU A 210 28.79 -12.03 -16.57
C LEU A 210 29.11 -10.85 -17.49
N ASN A 211 28.24 -9.82 -17.53
CA ASN A 211 28.27 -8.79 -18.56
C ASN A 211 28.36 -7.34 -18.02
N CYS A 212 28.21 -7.14 -16.71
CA CYS A 212 28.10 -5.83 -16.07
C CYS A 212 29.13 -5.64 -14.95
N THR A 213 29.41 -4.38 -14.65
CA THR A 213 30.25 -3.99 -13.50
C THR A 213 29.46 -4.03 -12.18
N GLY A 214 30.15 -4.13 -11.04
CA GLY A 214 29.52 -4.11 -9.72
C GLY A 214 28.57 -2.92 -9.51
N THR A 215 28.94 -1.72 -9.97
CA THR A 215 28.07 -0.53 -9.93
C THR A 215 26.78 -0.71 -10.74
N GLN A 216 26.85 -1.30 -11.93
CA GLN A 216 25.66 -1.54 -12.76
C GLN A 216 24.75 -2.60 -12.15
N ILE A 217 25.34 -3.65 -11.56
CA ILE A 217 24.57 -4.70 -10.88
C ILE A 217 23.89 -4.12 -9.62
N ARG A 218 24.56 -3.26 -8.85
CA ARG A 218 23.93 -2.53 -7.72
C ARG A 218 22.77 -1.66 -8.16
N LEU A 219 22.88 -0.95 -9.29
CA LEU A 219 21.77 -0.18 -9.87
C LEU A 219 20.60 -1.07 -10.27
N LEU A 220 20.87 -2.17 -10.98
CA LEU A 220 19.86 -3.14 -11.38
C LEU A 220 19.13 -3.71 -10.15
N PHE A 221 19.89 -4.08 -9.12
CA PHE A 221 19.35 -4.59 -7.86
C PHE A 221 18.47 -3.55 -7.16
N ALA A 222 18.90 -2.28 -7.07
CA ALA A 222 18.09 -1.21 -6.50
C ALA A 222 16.77 -0.97 -7.27
N ILE A 223 16.79 -1.11 -8.61
CA ILE A 223 15.56 -1.06 -9.42
C ILE A 223 14.65 -2.24 -9.05
N VAL A 224 15.16 -3.47 -9.04
CA VAL A 224 14.37 -4.66 -8.66
C VAL A 224 13.73 -4.49 -7.28
N LEU A 225 14.48 -4.02 -6.29
CA LEU A 225 13.95 -3.77 -4.94
C LEU A 225 12.80 -2.78 -4.94
N THR A 226 12.96 -1.67 -5.66
CA THR A 226 12.02 -0.53 -5.61
C THR A 226 10.81 -0.69 -6.52
N THR A 227 10.92 -1.43 -7.63
CA THR A 227 9.84 -1.56 -8.63
C THR A 227 9.17 -2.92 -8.61
N CYS A 228 9.90 -3.98 -8.27
CA CYS A 228 9.43 -5.36 -8.40
C CYS A 228 9.11 -6.02 -7.05
N PHE A 229 9.62 -5.49 -5.93
CA PHE A 229 9.35 -5.99 -4.58
C PHE A 229 9.60 -7.51 -4.43
N PRO A 230 10.84 -7.98 -4.63
CA PRO A 230 11.16 -9.41 -4.56
C PRO A 230 10.74 -10.03 -3.22
N ALA A 231 10.24 -11.26 -3.26
CA ALA A 231 9.64 -11.92 -2.11
C ALA A 231 10.67 -12.23 -1.01
N ARG A 232 11.93 -12.47 -1.40
CA ARG A 232 13.09 -12.81 -0.56
C ARG A 232 14.33 -11.96 -0.92
N ALA A 233 14.19 -10.64 -0.83
CA ALA A 233 15.26 -9.67 -1.11
C ALA A 233 16.61 -9.99 -0.44
N GLN A 234 16.59 -10.39 0.84
CA GLN A 234 17.81 -10.74 1.59
C GLN A 234 18.53 -11.95 0.99
N MET A 235 17.80 -13.00 0.58
CA MET A 235 18.41 -14.17 -0.07
C MET A 235 19.00 -13.79 -1.43
N LEU A 236 18.32 -12.93 -2.19
CA LEU A 236 18.80 -12.46 -3.48
C LEU A 236 20.10 -11.66 -3.34
N TRP A 237 20.21 -10.83 -2.30
CA TRP A 237 21.47 -10.18 -1.94
C TRP A 237 22.55 -11.20 -1.58
N ASP A 238 22.26 -12.15 -0.70
CA ASP A 238 23.25 -13.13 -0.23
C ASP A 238 23.83 -13.99 -1.36
N ASN A 239 23.03 -14.27 -2.40
CA ASN A 239 23.46 -15.00 -3.60
C ASN A 239 24.40 -14.17 -4.52
N HIS A 240 24.21 -12.85 -4.62
CA HIS A 240 24.85 -12.00 -5.64
C HIS A 240 25.78 -10.91 -5.07
N LYS A 241 25.96 -10.84 -3.75
CA LYS A 241 26.75 -9.80 -3.06
C LYS A 241 28.20 -9.69 -3.54
N ASP A 242 28.82 -10.82 -3.92
CA ASP A 242 30.21 -10.84 -4.39
C ASP A 242 30.34 -10.09 -5.72
N SER A 243 29.46 -10.39 -6.69
CA SER A 243 29.41 -9.70 -7.98
C SER A 243 29.09 -8.21 -7.82
N MET A 244 28.23 -7.86 -6.85
CA MET A 244 27.93 -6.46 -6.52
C MET A 244 29.06 -5.73 -5.79
N THR A 245 30.04 -6.45 -5.23
CA THR A 245 31.14 -5.86 -4.42
C THR A 245 32.50 -5.95 -5.15
N ASP A 246 32.54 -6.51 -6.36
CA ASP A 246 33.77 -6.78 -7.10
C ASP A 246 34.62 -5.52 -7.36
N ASP A 247 33.99 -4.40 -7.74
CA ASP A 247 34.69 -3.13 -7.96
C ASP A 247 35.26 -2.53 -6.67
N ILE A 248 34.61 -2.79 -5.53
CA ILE A 248 35.10 -2.39 -4.21
C ILE A 248 36.31 -3.25 -3.85
N LEU A 249 36.26 -4.56 -4.09
CA LEU A 249 37.42 -5.45 -3.91
C LEU A 249 38.61 -5.04 -4.76
N TYR A 250 38.37 -4.73 -6.03
CA TYR A 250 39.39 -4.21 -6.91
C TYR A 250 40.02 -2.92 -6.33
N ARG A 251 39.20 -1.95 -5.91
CA ARG A 251 39.68 -0.71 -5.28
C ARG A 251 40.56 -0.94 -4.05
N TYR A 252 40.18 -1.87 -3.17
CA TYR A 252 40.99 -2.22 -1.98
C TYR A 252 42.33 -2.84 -2.38
N ARG A 253 42.32 -3.83 -3.29
CA ARG A 253 43.54 -4.49 -3.79
C ARG A 253 44.50 -3.49 -4.42
N THR A 254 43.99 -2.57 -5.25
CA THR A 254 44.82 -1.53 -5.86
C THR A 254 45.35 -0.52 -4.85
N ARG A 255 44.54 -0.09 -3.88
CA ARG A 255 44.93 0.91 -2.87
C ARG A 255 46.03 0.41 -1.95
N TYR A 256 45.96 -0.86 -1.54
CA TYR A 256 46.93 -1.47 -0.62
C TYR A 256 48.04 -2.25 -1.35
N ASN A 257 47.94 -2.35 -2.68
CA ASN A 257 48.84 -3.14 -3.53
C ASN A 257 49.00 -4.60 -3.05
N ASP A 258 47.90 -5.19 -2.59
CA ASP A 258 47.84 -6.55 -2.04
C ASP A 258 46.71 -7.32 -2.71
N LEU A 259 47.08 -8.32 -3.52
CA LEU A 259 46.15 -9.18 -4.25
C LEU A 259 45.55 -10.29 -3.38
N THR A 260 46.08 -10.52 -2.18
CA THR A 260 45.61 -11.56 -1.25
C THR A 260 44.35 -11.15 -0.49
N ILE A 261 43.99 -9.86 -0.53
CA ILE A 261 42.75 -9.34 0.06
C ILE A 261 41.55 -10.08 -0.55
N SER A 262 40.71 -10.64 0.32
CA SER A 262 39.42 -11.25 -0.01
C SER A 262 38.26 -10.33 0.37
N PHE A 263 37.04 -10.72 0.05
CA PHE A 263 35.85 -10.03 0.53
C PHE A 263 35.83 -9.96 2.07
N SER A 264 35.29 -8.86 2.60
CA SER A 264 35.11 -8.62 4.03
C SER A 264 33.78 -7.95 4.30
N ASP A 265 33.28 -8.06 5.53
CA ASP A 265 32.00 -7.46 5.93
C ASP A 265 31.98 -5.93 5.75
N ALA A 266 33.12 -5.26 5.90
CA ALA A 266 33.23 -3.83 5.66
C ALA A 266 32.96 -3.46 4.19
N MET A 267 33.37 -4.32 3.25
CA MET A 267 33.17 -4.10 1.82
C MET A 267 31.74 -4.40 1.40
N TYR A 268 31.14 -5.46 1.96
CA TYR A 268 29.72 -5.73 1.77
C TYR A 268 28.87 -4.59 2.34
N ASN A 269 29.26 -4.02 3.47
CA ASN A 269 28.61 -2.84 4.04
C ASN A 269 28.73 -1.60 3.12
N GLU A 270 29.90 -1.34 2.53
CA GLU A 270 30.08 -0.27 1.53
C GLU A 270 29.15 -0.47 0.31
N SER A 271 29.01 -1.71 -0.16
CA SER A 271 28.07 -2.05 -1.23
C SER A 271 26.61 -1.81 -0.81
N LEU A 272 26.22 -2.21 0.40
CA LEU A 272 24.87 -1.99 0.94
C LEU A 272 24.54 -0.50 1.10
N ILE A 273 25.50 0.35 1.51
CA ILE A 273 25.33 1.81 1.56
C ILE A 273 25.03 2.35 0.17
N ALA A 274 25.81 1.93 -0.85
CA ALA A 274 25.61 2.36 -2.22
C ALA A 274 24.23 1.93 -2.77
N ILE A 275 23.77 0.72 -2.46
CA ILE A 275 22.42 0.26 -2.83
C ILE A 275 21.35 1.08 -2.11
N GLU A 276 21.52 1.36 -0.81
CA GLU A 276 20.56 2.15 -0.06
C GLU A 276 20.46 3.59 -0.60
N ASP A 277 21.58 4.21 -0.97
CA ASP A 277 21.59 5.54 -1.61
C ASP A 277 20.80 5.51 -2.93
N LEU A 278 20.93 4.44 -3.73
CA LEU A 278 20.14 4.25 -4.95
C LEU A 278 18.64 4.05 -4.65
N CYS A 279 18.28 3.26 -3.64
CA CYS A 279 16.88 3.08 -3.22
C CYS A 279 16.24 4.38 -2.73
N ILE A 280 17.00 5.19 -1.97
CA ILE A 280 16.55 6.51 -1.53
C ILE A 280 16.38 7.44 -2.73
N ALA A 281 17.30 7.42 -3.69
CA ALA A 281 17.18 8.24 -4.89
C ALA A 281 15.96 7.86 -5.76
N ILE A 282 15.65 6.56 -5.89
CA ILE A 282 14.56 6.06 -6.75
C ILE A 282 13.19 6.18 -6.07
N ALA A 283 13.09 5.75 -4.81
CA ALA A 283 11.82 5.54 -4.11
C ALA A 283 11.67 6.36 -2.82
N ASN A 284 12.70 7.10 -2.41
CA ASN A 284 12.73 7.85 -1.14
C ASN A 284 12.43 6.97 0.08
N LEU A 285 12.88 5.71 0.03
CA LEU A 285 12.71 4.71 1.09
C LEU A 285 14.05 3.99 1.33
N PRO A 286 14.38 3.68 2.60
CA PRO A 286 15.61 2.96 2.94
C PRO A 286 15.50 1.48 2.55
N ILE A 287 16.66 0.81 2.48
CA ILE A 287 16.72 -0.60 2.05
C ILE A 287 15.97 -1.55 3.00
N SER A 288 15.83 -1.16 4.27
CA SER A 288 15.07 -1.91 5.28
C SER A 288 13.57 -2.00 4.99
N HIS A 289 13.02 -1.05 4.22
CA HIS A 289 11.63 -1.12 3.78
C HIS A 289 11.37 -2.29 2.82
N PHE A 290 12.41 -2.74 2.10
CA PHE A 290 12.34 -3.80 1.10
C PHE A 290 12.74 -5.17 1.66
N GLY A 291 12.79 -5.32 2.98
CA GLY A 291 13.09 -6.61 3.63
C GLY A 291 14.58 -6.97 3.67
N MET A 292 15.47 -5.97 3.58
CA MET A 292 16.91 -6.15 3.71
C MET A 292 17.46 -5.60 5.03
N SER A 293 18.65 -6.06 5.40
CA SER A 293 19.39 -5.53 6.55
C SER A 293 19.92 -4.12 6.26
N SER A 294 19.69 -3.18 7.18
CA SER A 294 20.21 -1.81 7.05
C SER A 294 21.74 -1.79 7.10
N PRO A 295 22.40 -1.01 6.24
CA PRO A 295 23.85 -0.82 6.32
C PRO A 295 24.23 -0.06 7.59
N ASN A 296 25.43 -0.30 8.07
CA ASN A 296 26.06 0.45 9.14
C ASN A 296 26.72 1.72 8.56
N ARG A 297 26.04 2.87 8.66
CA ARG A 297 26.58 4.16 8.21
C ARG A 297 27.41 4.82 9.31
N SER A 298 28.61 5.27 8.97
CA SER A 298 29.37 6.18 9.84
C SER A 298 28.82 7.61 9.74
N ALA A 299 29.07 8.45 10.75
CA ALA A 299 28.62 9.86 10.73
C ALA A 299 29.18 10.66 9.53
N SER A 300 30.35 10.28 9.01
CA SER A 300 30.96 10.87 7.82
C SER A 300 30.23 10.50 6.52
N ASP A 301 29.63 9.31 6.43
CA ASP A 301 28.95 8.86 5.21
C ASP A 301 27.64 9.63 5.00
N LEU A 302 26.90 9.91 6.08
CA LEU A 302 25.69 10.73 6.04
C LEU A 302 25.97 12.14 5.48
N LEU A 303 27.06 12.77 5.93
CA LEU A 303 27.46 14.10 5.46
C LEU A 303 27.82 14.11 3.97
N ASN A 304 28.47 13.05 3.48
CA ASN A 304 28.85 12.91 2.08
C ASN A 304 27.63 12.68 1.17
N THR A 305 26.63 11.90 1.60
CA THR A 305 25.39 11.69 0.82
C THR A 305 24.60 13.00 0.69
N ASP A 306 24.43 13.75 1.78
CA ASP A 306 23.74 15.05 1.74
C ASP A 306 24.49 16.05 0.86
N MET A 307 25.82 16.09 0.94
CA MET A 307 26.65 16.95 0.08
C MET A 307 26.54 16.58 -1.39
N ASN A 308 26.58 15.28 -1.73
CA ASN A 308 26.44 14.81 -3.10
C ASN A 308 25.04 15.07 -3.66
N ARG A 309 24.00 15.01 -2.81
CA ARG A 309 22.62 15.37 -3.17
C ARG A 309 22.49 16.87 -3.48
N GLU A 310 23.11 17.74 -2.66
CA GLU A 310 23.12 19.19 -2.88
C GLU A 310 23.91 19.60 -4.14
N LEU A 311 24.93 18.82 -4.53
CA LEU A 311 25.76 19.09 -5.72
C LEU A 311 25.18 18.49 -7.03
N GLN A 312 24.07 17.77 -6.98
CA GLN A 312 23.49 17.04 -8.10
C GLN A 312 22.53 17.88 -8.99
N TYR A 313 22.78 19.18 -9.13
CA TYR A 313 21.98 20.03 -10.03
C TYR A 313 22.55 20.05 -11.45
N ASN A 314 21.67 20.11 -12.46
CA ASN A 314 22.06 20.21 -13.87
C ASN A 314 22.66 21.59 -14.15
N THR A 315 23.98 21.64 -14.25
CA THR A 315 24.75 22.89 -14.45
C THR A 315 24.41 23.59 -15.77
N VAL A 316 24.06 22.83 -16.81
CA VAL A 316 23.68 23.37 -18.13
C VAL A 316 22.29 24.01 -18.07
N GLU A 317 21.35 23.36 -17.40
CA GLU A 317 19.99 23.89 -17.20
C GLU A 317 20.00 25.13 -16.30
N MET A 318 20.77 25.09 -15.20
CA MET A 318 20.95 26.25 -14.32
C MET A 318 21.58 27.43 -15.06
N ALA A 319 22.60 27.20 -15.89
CA ALA A 319 23.19 28.25 -16.71
C ALA A 319 22.18 28.84 -17.72
N GLY A 320 21.32 28.00 -18.30
CA GLY A 320 20.24 28.45 -19.18
C GLY A 320 19.19 29.29 -18.46
N ILE A 321 18.82 28.92 -17.23
CA ILE A 321 17.89 29.67 -16.37
C ILE A 321 18.47 31.04 -16.02
N VAL A 322 19.74 31.10 -15.62
CA VAL A 322 20.45 32.37 -15.31
C VAL A 322 20.47 33.27 -16.55
N SER A 323 20.90 32.75 -17.70
CA SER A 323 20.97 33.52 -18.95
C SER A 323 19.62 34.09 -19.39
N ARG A 324 18.52 33.33 -19.19
CA ARG A 324 17.17 33.77 -19.53
C ARG A 324 16.60 34.79 -18.55
N ASN A 325 16.85 34.62 -17.26
CA ASN A 325 16.15 35.36 -16.22
C ASN A 325 16.90 36.62 -15.76
N VAL A 326 18.25 36.64 -15.82
CA VAL A 326 19.05 37.82 -15.45
C VAL A 326 18.66 39.08 -16.25
N PRO A 327 18.42 39.02 -17.58
CA PRO A 327 17.98 40.20 -18.33
C PRO A 327 16.55 40.68 -17.98
N LEU A 328 15.75 39.86 -17.30
CA LEU A 328 14.37 40.17 -16.92
C LEU A 328 14.27 40.79 -15.52
N LEU A 329 15.39 40.92 -14.81
CA LEU A 329 15.42 41.50 -13.47
C LEU A 329 15.19 43.02 -13.55
N ASN A 330 14.37 43.54 -12.63
CA ASN A 330 14.19 44.98 -12.47
C ASN A 330 15.35 45.60 -11.66
N ASP A 331 15.43 46.93 -11.64
CA ASP A 331 16.57 47.64 -11.02
C ASP A 331 16.74 47.37 -9.51
N GLU A 332 15.66 47.03 -8.79
CA GLU A 332 15.76 46.63 -7.37
C GLU A 332 16.33 45.21 -7.24
N GLN A 333 15.89 44.28 -8.09
CA GLN A 333 16.38 42.89 -8.12
C GLN A 333 17.84 42.81 -8.57
N PHE A 334 18.25 43.62 -9.55
CA PHE A 334 19.64 43.73 -9.98
C PHE A 334 20.56 44.27 -8.88
N ARG A 335 20.04 45.16 -8.03
CA ARG A 335 20.78 45.75 -6.92
C ARG A 335 21.00 44.73 -5.81
N GLN A 336 19.97 43.93 -5.50
CA GLN A 336 20.04 42.83 -4.54
C GLN A 336 21.03 41.73 -5.00
N ASP A 337 20.98 41.31 -6.26
CA ASP A 337 21.86 40.27 -6.82
C ASP A 337 23.34 40.72 -6.84
N LYS A 338 23.59 42.01 -7.08
CA LYS A 338 24.93 42.60 -6.95
C LYS A 338 25.41 42.70 -5.50
N GLU A 339 24.53 42.97 -4.54
CA GLU A 339 24.90 42.97 -3.12
C GLU A 339 25.22 41.55 -2.63
N ASP A 340 24.42 40.56 -3.01
CA ASP A 340 24.61 39.16 -2.63
C ASP A 340 25.88 38.54 -3.27
N SER A 341 26.29 39.00 -4.46
CA SER A 341 27.56 38.63 -5.08
C SER A 341 28.78 39.39 -4.52
N PHE A 342 28.58 40.59 -3.96
CA PHE A 342 29.64 41.37 -3.31
C PHE A 342 29.92 40.87 -1.88
N PHE A 343 28.90 40.38 -1.17
CA PHE A 343 29.04 39.59 0.05
C PHE A 343 29.39 38.14 -0.29
N GLY A 344 30.56 37.94 -0.91
CA GLY A 344 31.11 36.62 -1.12
C GLY A 344 31.01 35.76 0.15
N CYS A 345 30.65 34.50 -0.02
CA CYS A 345 30.37 33.48 1.00
C CYS A 345 31.62 33.08 1.83
N THR A 346 32.41 34.06 2.25
CA THR A 346 33.57 33.92 3.12
C THR A 346 33.47 34.96 4.22
N ARG A 347 33.18 34.49 5.43
CA ARG A 347 33.20 35.19 6.74
C ARG A 347 31.83 35.63 7.26
N TRP A 348 31.02 34.65 7.68
CA TRP A 348 29.98 34.87 8.68
C TRP A 348 30.64 35.18 10.04
N ASN A 349 30.63 36.44 10.47
CA ASN A 349 31.07 36.85 11.81
C ASN A 349 29.85 36.95 12.74
N TRP A 350 29.70 35.97 13.64
CA TRP A 350 28.56 35.76 14.55
C TRP A 350 28.50 36.74 15.74
N GLN A 351 28.66 38.04 15.53
CA GLN A 351 28.69 39.01 16.65
C GLN A 351 27.64 40.12 16.64
N ASN A 352 26.72 40.21 15.68
CA ASN A 352 25.68 41.25 15.67
C ASN A 352 24.26 40.72 15.37
N VAL A 353 23.77 39.84 16.25
CA VAL A 353 22.47 39.14 16.11
C VAL A 353 21.19 39.95 16.43
N PRO A 354 21.14 41.15 17.06
CA PRO A 354 19.83 41.72 17.39
C PRO A 354 19.09 42.46 16.25
N TYR A 355 19.76 42.95 15.20
CA TYR A 355 19.15 43.89 14.25
C TYR A 355 18.66 43.28 12.91
N PHE A 356 18.96 42.01 12.63
CA PHE A 356 18.59 41.37 11.35
C PHE A 356 17.29 40.53 11.42
N ALA A 357 16.76 40.28 12.61
CA ALA A 357 15.61 39.39 12.82
C ALA A 357 14.27 39.93 12.30
N THR A 358 14.19 41.22 11.96
CA THR A 358 12.94 41.86 11.49
C THR A 358 12.78 41.77 9.98
N SER A 359 13.86 41.81 9.20
CA SER A 359 13.78 41.80 7.72
C SER A 359 13.50 40.40 7.15
N CYS A 360 14.11 39.34 7.70
CA CYS A 360 13.86 37.96 7.24
C CYS A 360 12.44 37.47 7.52
N ARG A 361 11.73 38.03 8.50
CA ARG A 361 10.38 37.59 8.88
C ARG A 361 9.34 37.94 7.80
N ASP A 362 9.54 39.02 7.06
CA ASP A 362 8.61 39.44 5.99
C ASP A 362 8.92 38.76 4.65
N THR A 363 10.18 38.41 4.38
CA THR A 363 10.57 37.59 3.22
C THR A 363 10.07 36.14 3.35
N ILE A 364 10.14 35.55 4.55
CA ILE A 364 9.60 34.20 4.83
C ILE A 364 8.07 34.15 4.69
N LYS A 365 7.35 35.22 5.07
CA LYS A 365 5.89 35.31 4.86
C LYS A 365 5.52 35.42 3.37
N LYS A 366 6.34 36.03 2.54
CA LYS A 366 6.13 36.13 1.09
C LYS A 366 6.37 34.78 0.39
N TRP A 367 7.37 34.02 0.81
CA TRP A 367 7.65 32.67 0.29
C TRP A 367 6.61 31.62 0.74
N HIS A 368 6.09 31.70 1.97
CA HIS A 368 5.02 30.80 2.42
C HIS A 368 3.69 30.99 1.67
N ARG A 369 3.47 32.16 1.04
CA ARG A 369 2.25 32.46 0.27
C ARG A 369 2.33 31.97 -1.17
N ILE A 370 3.54 31.80 -1.73
CA ILE A 370 3.77 31.24 -3.07
C ILE A 370 3.89 29.69 -3.01
N GLY A 371 4.47 29.15 -1.92
CA GLY A 371 4.59 27.69 -1.71
C GLY A 371 3.27 26.94 -1.48
N ARG A 372 2.17 27.62 -1.14
CA ARG A 372 0.83 26.97 -1.02
C ARG A 372 0.03 26.94 -2.33
N CYS A 373 0.42 27.68 -3.37
CA CYS A 373 -0.26 27.63 -4.66
C CYS A 373 0.31 26.55 -5.60
N ILE A 374 1.54 26.08 -5.37
CA ILE A 374 2.16 25.02 -6.20
C ILE A 374 1.83 23.61 -5.67
N PHE A 375 1.49 23.47 -4.39
CA PHE A 375 1.06 22.18 -3.81
C PHE A 375 -0.42 21.83 -4.06
N TRP A 376 -1.21 22.72 -4.69
CA TRP A 376 -2.63 22.45 -5.00
C TRP A 376 -2.88 22.04 -6.45
N HIS A 377 -1.91 22.22 -7.36
CA HIS A 377 -2.06 21.83 -8.77
C HIS A 377 -1.31 20.55 -9.19
N CYS A 378 -0.43 19.97 -8.35
CA CYS A 378 0.20 18.66 -8.64
C CYS A 378 -0.50 17.44 -8.02
N SER A 379 -1.41 17.62 -7.04
CA SER A 379 -2.19 16.49 -6.49
C SER A 379 -3.40 16.07 -7.35
N ASN A 380 -3.68 16.77 -8.46
CA ASN A 380 -4.79 16.44 -9.37
C ASN A 380 -4.35 15.81 -10.72
N PHE A 381 -3.08 15.49 -10.93
CA PHE A 381 -2.63 14.79 -12.15
C PHE A 381 -2.32 13.29 -11.95
N ILE A 382 -2.28 12.80 -10.71
CA ILE A 382 -2.04 11.37 -10.40
C ILE A 382 -3.34 10.58 -10.12
N ARG A 383 -4.51 11.24 -10.16
CA ARG A 383 -5.82 10.58 -9.96
C ARG A 383 -6.64 10.36 -11.24
N TRP A 384 -6.07 10.58 -12.43
CA TRP A 384 -6.78 10.50 -13.71
C TRP A 384 -6.20 9.47 -14.71
N ARG A 385 -5.42 8.49 -14.25
CA ARG A 385 -4.86 7.43 -15.12
C ARG A 385 -5.09 6.00 -14.59
N GLN A 386 -6.29 5.73 -14.07
CA GLN A 386 -6.69 4.39 -13.62
C GLN A 386 -8.20 4.10 -13.77
N ASN A 387 -8.85 4.64 -14.80
CA ASN A 387 -10.20 4.22 -15.21
C ASN A 387 -10.44 4.49 -16.70
N SER A 388 -9.94 3.60 -17.55
CA SER A 388 -10.42 3.45 -18.93
C SER A 388 -9.88 2.16 -19.54
N SER A 389 -10.54 1.04 -19.25
CA SER A 389 -10.47 -0.20 -20.03
C SER A 389 -11.79 -0.97 -19.82
N PHE A 390 -12.37 -1.46 -20.92
CA PHE A 390 -13.73 -1.95 -21.19
C PHE A 390 -14.80 -0.86 -21.43
N SER A 391 -15.48 -0.76 -22.58
CA SER A 391 -15.39 -1.47 -23.87
C SER A 391 -16.25 -0.70 -24.89
N ILE A 392 -15.89 -0.79 -26.18
CA ILE A 392 -16.88 -1.21 -27.19
C ILE A 392 -16.68 -2.71 -27.37
#